data_AF-A0A6C0AMA8-F1
#
_entry.id   AF-A0A6C0AMA8-F1
#
_cell.length_a   1.000
_cell.length_b   1.000
_cell.length_c   1.000
_cell.angle_alpha   90.00
_cell.angle_beta   90.00
_cell.angle_gamma   90.00
#
_symmetry.space_group_name_H-M   'P 1'
#
loop_
_entity.id
_entity.type
_entity.pdbx_description
1 polymer ?
#
loop_
_entity_poly.entity_id
_entity_poly.type
_entity_poly.pdbx_seq_one_letter_code
_entity_poly.pdbx_strand_id
1 'polypeptide(L)'
;MTETTVLQEEIIATPRPMTPYARALSCLQDGPSDILLVFDCDWTLYPYDCDKERMAPFSHLAWSGVHDCHWRSANSFPDVPGIFGAIADAGIPVAFLSRNSCAESLEDLLRTLPCDSKGITAAKNLWDTMPSPHYFHAYSNNGIGKGKDRHFAALKAVSGISFSNMLFFDDKEENIDAAVTQGSTSVHLDKLGLTVDAFITGIDGWRKDACF
;
A
#
# COMPACT_ATOMS: atom_id res chain seq x y z
N MET A 1 -60.45 -20.59 25.92
CA MET A 1 -59.54 -19.51 25.48
C MET A 1 -58.13 -20.02 25.72
N THR A 2 -57.47 -20.49 24.66
CA THR A 2 -56.10 -21.01 24.71
C THR A 2 -55.20 -19.99 24.03
N GLU A 3 -54.32 -19.36 24.80
CA GLU A 3 -53.29 -18.44 24.31
C GLU A 3 -52.24 -19.23 23.53
N THR A 4 -52.07 -18.89 22.26
CA THR A 4 -50.99 -19.40 21.42
C THR A 4 -49.80 -18.45 21.55
N THR A 5 -48.80 -18.84 22.33
CA THR A 5 -47.52 -18.13 22.40
C THR A 5 -46.77 -18.34 21.09
N VAL A 6 -46.69 -17.28 20.27
CA VAL A 6 -45.84 -17.25 19.08
C VAL A 6 -44.41 -16.95 19.55
N LEU A 7 -43.53 -17.94 19.48
CA LEU A 7 -42.10 -17.74 19.65
C LEU A 7 -41.58 -16.95 18.43
N GLN A 8 -41.14 -15.72 18.64
CA GLN A 8 -40.36 -14.99 17.64
C GLN A 8 -38.95 -15.56 17.66
N GLU A 9 -38.54 -16.23 16.59
CA GLU A 9 -37.14 -16.56 16.34
C GLU A 9 -36.39 -15.26 16.04
N GLU A 10 -35.47 -14.88 16.94
CA GLU A 10 -34.50 -13.82 16.67
C GLU A 10 -33.56 -14.28 15.55
N ILE A 11 -33.70 -13.67 14.37
CA ILE A 11 -32.73 -13.82 13.29
C ILE A 11 -31.43 -13.15 13.75
N ILE A 12 -30.48 -13.95 14.23
CA ILE A 12 -29.12 -13.48 14.51
C ILE A 12 -28.51 -13.05 13.17
N ALA A 13 -28.52 -11.75 12.90
CA ALA A 13 -27.88 -11.18 11.72
C ALA A 13 -26.40 -11.53 11.75
N THR A 14 -25.90 -12.16 10.69
CA THR A 14 -24.46 -12.37 10.54
C THR A 14 -23.77 -11.01 10.47
N PRO A 15 -22.70 -10.75 11.26
CA PRO A 15 -22.02 -9.47 11.23
C PRO A 15 -21.49 -9.20 9.82
N ARG A 16 -21.72 -7.99 9.32
CA ARG A 16 -21.23 -7.55 8.00
C ARG A 16 -19.70 -7.67 7.96
N PRO A 17 -19.10 -8.22 6.89
CA PRO A 17 -17.65 -8.28 6.76
C PRO A 17 -17.05 -6.87 6.85
N MET A 18 -15.96 -6.75 7.62
CA MET A 18 -15.23 -5.50 7.79
C MET A 18 -14.63 -5.04 6.45
N THR A 19 -14.60 -3.72 6.23
CA THR A 19 -13.95 -3.13 5.05
C THR A 19 -12.44 -3.31 5.10
N PRO A 20 -11.72 -3.24 3.95
CA PRO A 20 -10.26 -3.27 3.93
C PRO A 20 -9.62 -2.27 4.90
N TYR A 21 -10.11 -1.02 4.91
CA TYR A 21 -9.72 0.00 5.89
C TYR A 21 -9.85 -0.49 7.34
N ALA A 22 -11.01 -1.03 7.72
CA ALA A 22 -11.25 -1.39 9.12
C ALA A 22 -10.38 -2.57 9.56
N ARG A 23 -10.15 -3.53 8.65
CA ARG A 23 -9.27 -4.68 8.89
C ARG A 23 -7.81 -4.25 9.02
N ALA A 24 -7.33 -3.40 8.10
CA ALA A 24 -5.97 -2.85 8.15
C ALA A 24 -5.73 -2.02 9.41
N LEU A 25 -6.66 -1.13 9.77
CA LEU A 25 -6.52 -0.27 10.94
C LEU A 25 -6.46 -1.08 12.24
N SER A 26 -7.34 -2.09 12.38
CA SER A 26 -7.31 -3.00 13.54
C SER A 26 -5.94 -3.66 13.66
N CYS A 27 -5.43 -4.23 12.55
CA CYS A 27 -4.12 -4.89 12.54
C CYS A 27 -3.00 -3.94 12.98
N LEU A 28 -3.00 -2.69 12.49
CA LEU A 28 -1.94 -1.71 12.82
C LEU A 28 -1.96 -1.26 14.29
N GLN A 29 -3.13 -1.24 14.93
CA GLN A 29 -3.27 -0.82 16.34
C GLN A 29 -2.79 -1.87 17.36
N ASP A 30 -2.66 -3.13 16.95
CA ASP A 30 -2.38 -4.27 17.85
C ASP A 30 -0.89 -4.53 18.15
N GLY A 31 0.03 -3.60 17.89
CA GLY A 31 1.48 -3.87 18.08
C GLY A 31 2.42 -2.67 17.94
N PRO A 32 3.75 -2.89 17.97
CA PRO A 32 4.74 -1.81 17.86
C PRO A 32 4.58 -1.04 16.55
N SER A 33 4.70 0.28 16.65
CA SER A 33 4.48 1.23 15.55
C SER A 33 5.77 1.72 14.89
N ASP A 34 6.94 1.27 15.36
CA ASP A 34 8.25 1.68 14.85
C ASP A 34 8.60 0.95 13.53
N ILE A 35 7.68 1.03 12.57
CA ILE A 35 7.76 0.41 11.25
C ILE A 35 7.69 1.48 10.16
N LEU A 36 8.47 1.28 9.10
CA LEU A 36 8.33 1.99 7.83
C LEU A 36 7.72 1.03 6.81
N LEU A 37 6.57 1.40 6.26
CA LEU A 37 5.93 0.63 5.19
C LEU A 37 6.46 1.07 3.83
N VAL A 38 6.98 0.13 3.07
CA VAL A 38 7.65 0.39 1.79
C VAL A 38 6.90 -0.36 0.69
N PHE A 39 6.58 0.32 -0.40
CA PHE A 39 5.82 -0.27 -1.51
C PHE A 39 6.55 -0.07 -2.83
N ASP A 40 6.56 -1.09 -3.68
CA ASP A 40 6.67 -0.88 -5.13
C ASP A 40 5.39 -0.23 -5.69
N CYS A 41 5.36 0.09 -6.97
CA CYS A 41 4.26 0.81 -7.59
C CYS A 41 3.55 -0.03 -8.66
N ASP A 42 4.21 -0.27 -9.79
CA ASP A 42 3.65 -1.03 -10.91
C ASP A 42 3.36 -2.46 -10.45
N TRP A 43 2.16 -3.00 -10.74
CA TRP A 43 1.69 -4.33 -10.32
C TRP A 43 1.59 -4.58 -8.79
N THR A 44 1.97 -3.60 -7.97
CA THR A 44 1.81 -3.63 -6.51
C THR A 44 0.61 -2.82 -6.05
N LEU A 45 0.53 -1.55 -6.47
CA LEU A 45 -0.55 -0.62 -6.09
C LEU A 45 -1.67 -0.57 -7.12
N TYR A 46 -1.37 -0.94 -8.36
CA TYR A 46 -2.30 -0.89 -9.48
C TYR A 46 -1.93 -1.93 -10.55
N PRO A 47 -2.90 -2.44 -11.34
CA PRO A 47 -2.70 -3.58 -12.26
C PRO A 47 -2.21 -3.16 -13.66
N TYR A 48 -1.14 -2.37 -13.75
CA TYR A 48 -0.56 -1.92 -15.02
C TYR A 48 0.83 -1.30 -14.84
N ASP A 49 1.60 -1.19 -15.92
CA ASP A 49 2.82 -0.39 -15.98
C ASP A 49 2.50 1.11 -16.22
N CYS A 50 2.80 1.97 -15.24
CA CYS A 50 2.73 3.42 -15.43
C CYS A 50 3.74 3.88 -16.52
N ASP A 51 3.39 4.93 -17.27
CA ASP A 51 4.15 5.46 -18.42
C ASP A 51 4.27 4.50 -19.63
N LYS A 52 3.71 3.29 -19.57
CA LYS A 52 3.66 2.35 -20.71
C LYS A 52 2.24 1.98 -21.08
N GLU A 53 1.48 1.51 -20.10
CA GLU A 53 0.09 1.08 -20.28
C GLU A 53 -0.92 2.14 -19.86
N ARG A 54 -0.51 3.04 -18.96
CA ARG A 54 -1.29 4.21 -18.52
C ARG A 54 -0.39 5.44 -18.50
N MET A 55 -0.87 6.53 -19.08
CA MET A 55 -0.03 7.69 -19.38
C MET A 55 -0.57 8.96 -18.73
N ALA A 56 0.33 9.71 -18.08
CA ALA A 56 0.04 11.04 -17.56
C ALA A 56 -0.40 12.03 -18.67
N PRO A 57 -1.10 13.13 -18.32
CA PRO A 57 -1.60 13.44 -16.99
C PRO A 57 -2.78 12.55 -16.58
N PHE A 58 -2.89 12.29 -15.28
CA PHE A 58 -3.98 11.56 -14.66
C PHE A 58 -5.06 12.51 -14.13
N SER A 59 -6.29 12.01 -14.01
CA SER A 59 -7.40 12.78 -13.47
C SER A 59 -8.37 11.89 -12.70
N HIS A 60 -8.82 12.36 -11.54
CA HIS A 60 -9.82 11.67 -10.72
C HIS A 60 -11.22 12.25 -10.97
N LEU A 61 -12.14 11.41 -11.42
CA LEU A 61 -13.54 11.73 -11.64
C LEU A 61 -14.42 11.07 -10.58
N ALA A 62 -15.37 11.82 -10.02
CA ALA A 62 -16.23 11.33 -8.94
C ALA A 62 -17.06 10.08 -9.28
N TRP A 63 -17.38 9.86 -10.56
CA TRP A 63 -18.28 8.79 -11.00
C TRP A 63 -17.57 7.54 -11.55
N SER A 64 -16.27 7.63 -11.87
CA SER A 64 -15.54 6.54 -12.54
C SER A 64 -14.09 6.36 -12.06
N GLY A 65 -13.66 7.15 -11.07
CA GLY A 65 -12.32 7.04 -10.50
C GLY A 65 -11.26 7.68 -11.40
N VAL A 66 -10.06 7.10 -11.35
CA VAL A 66 -8.86 7.68 -11.98
C VAL A 66 -8.76 7.26 -13.44
N HIS A 67 -8.44 8.23 -14.31
CA HIS A 67 -8.25 8.03 -15.74
C HIS A 67 -6.93 8.63 -16.20
N ASP A 68 -6.35 8.03 -17.23
CA ASP A 68 -5.18 8.53 -17.93
C ASP A 68 -5.58 9.53 -19.04
N CYS A 69 -4.59 10.15 -19.71
CA CYS A 69 -4.84 11.15 -20.75
C CYS A 69 -5.55 10.63 -22.01
N HIS A 70 -5.68 9.30 -22.15
CA HIS A 70 -6.41 8.62 -23.21
C HIS A 70 -7.77 8.11 -22.72
N TRP A 71 -8.25 8.55 -21.56
CA TRP A 71 -9.51 8.11 -20.93
C TRP A 71 -9.55 6.62 -20.59
N ARG A 72 -8.38 5.98 -20.41
CA ARG A 72 -8.31 4.61 -19.91
C ARG A 72 -8.37 4.64 -18.38
N SER A 73 -9.12 3.70 -17.80
CA SER A 73 -9.20 3.50 -16.35
C SER A 73 -7.81 3.23 -15.77
N ALA A 74 -7.37 4.07 -14.84
CA ALA A 74 -6.09 4.03 -14.14
C ALA A 74 -6.32 3.93 -12.61
N ASN A 75 -7.29 3.12 -12.19
CA ASN A 75 -7.59 2.88 -10.78
C ASN A 75 -6.55 1.95 -10.12
N SER A 76 -6.41 2.05 -8.80
CA SER A 76 -5.60 1.12 -7.99
C SER A 76 -6.24 -0.26 -7.88
N PHE A 77 -5.53 -1.21 -7.26
CA PHE A 77 -6.20 -2.41 -6.74
C PHE A 77 -7.28 -2.03 -5.71
N PRO A 78 -8.35 -2.84 -5.56
CA PRO A 78 -9.54 -2.45 -4.80
C PRO A 78 -9.29 -2.12 -3.32
N ASP A 79 -8.36 -2.81 -2.67
CA ASP A 79 -8.10 -2.65 -1.24
C ASP A 79 -7.14 -1.49 -0.92
N VAL A 80 -6.38 -1.02 -1.92
CA VAL A 80 -5.32 -0.02 -1.75
C VAL A 80 -5.82 1.28 -1.10
N PRO A 81 -6.93 1.92 -1.53
CA PRO A 81 -7.41 3.14 -0.89
C PRO A 81 -7.71 2.93 0.60
N GLY A 82 -8.31 1.79 0.95
CA GLY A 82 -8.61 1.42 2.33
C GLY A 82 -7.38 1.16 3.18
N ILE A 83 -6.40 0.43 2.64
CA ILE A 83 -5.12 0.14 3.31
C ILE A 83 -4.36 1.44 3.59
N PHE A 84 -4.20 2.30 2.59
CA PHE A 84 -3.49 3.58 2.74
C PHE A 84 -4.23 4.54 3.68
N GLY A 85 -5.57 4.52 3.67
CA GLY A 85 -6.38 5.27 4.62
C GLY A 85 -6.11 4.84 6.06
N ALA A 86 -6.02 3.53 6.30
CA ALA A 86 -5.69 2.99 7.62
C ALA A 86 -4.26 3.30 8.05
N ILE A 87 -3.28 3.23 7.13
CA ILE A 87 -1.88 3.57 7.40
C ILE A 87 -1.75 5.04 7.81
N ALA A 88 -2.40 5.94 7.06
CA ALA A 88 -2.40 7.37 7.34
C ALA A 88 -3.03 7.68 8.71
N ASP A 89 -4.18 7.06 9.01
CA ASP A 89 -4.88 7.27 10.29
C ASP A 89 -4.16 6.63 11.48
N ALA A 90 -3.34 5.60 11.24
CA ALA A 90 -2.44 5.01 12.24
C ALA A 90 -1.15 5.83 12.44
N GLY A 91 -0.87 6.84 11.61
CA GLY A 91 0.33 7.66 11.69
C GLY A 91 1.61 6.91 11.34
N ILE A 92 1.52 5.84 10.54
CA ILE A 92 2.67 5.03 10.15
C ILE A 92 3.29 5.60 8.86
N PRO A 93 4.61 5.85 8.82
CA PRO A 93 5.26 6.42 7.65
C PRO A 93 5.27 5.45 6.47
N VAL A 94 5.17 6.01 5.27
CA VAL A 94 5.18 5.29 3.98
C VAL A 94 6.32 5.76 3.09
N ALA A 95 6.89 4.83 2.32
CA ALA A 95 7.80 5.10 1.21
C ALA A 95 7.39 4.34 -0.06
N PHE A 96 7.68 4.93 -1.22
CA PHE A 96 7.46 4.32 -2.53
C PHE A 96 8.79 4.16 -3.24
N LEU A 97 9.15 2.92 -3.59
CA LEU A 97 10.38 2.60 -4.30
C LEU A 97 10.01 1.91 -5.61
N SER A 98 10.22 2.56 -6.76
CA SER A 98 9.87 1.99 -8.07
C SER A 98 11.07 1.92 -9.00
N ARG A 99 11.18 0.87 -9.80
CA ARG A 99 12.19 0.78 -10.88
C ARG A 99 11.75 1.46 -12.18
N ASN A 100 10.55 2.03 -12.23
CA ASN A 100 10.07 2.75 -13.39
C ASN A 100 10.92 4.02 -13.61
N SER A 101 11.35 4.25 -14.85
CA SER A 101 12.23 5.36 -15.21
C SER A 101 11.51 6.71 -15.34
N CYS A 102 10.17 6.72 -15.36
CA CYS A 102 9.38 7.93 -15.49
C CYS A 102 8.82 8.38 -14.14
N ALA A 103 9.71 8.96 -13.30
CA ALA A 103 9.35 9.42 -11.96
C ALA A 103 8.23 10.47 -11.96
N GLU A 104 8.19 11.35 -12.96
CA GLU A 104 7.15 12.40 -13.10
C GLU A 104 5.76 11.81 -13.31
N SER A 105 5.64 10.79 -14.17
CA SER A 105 4.37 10.10 -14.43
C SER A 105 3.88 9.30 -13.20
N LEU A 106 4.81 8.66 -12.48
CA LEU A 106 4.50 8.00 -11.21
C LEU A 106 4.02 8.99 -10.15
N GLU A 107 4.70 10.12 -9.98
CA GLU A 107 4.29 11.15 -9.01
C GLU A 107 2.89 11.67 -9.35
N ASP A 108 2.61 11.98 -10.61
CA ASP A 108 1.29 12.43 -11.07
C ASP A 108 0.20 11.39 -10.75
N LEU A 109 0.50 10.10 -10.96
CA LEU A 109 -0.42 9.01 -10.63
C LEU A 109 -0.65 8.89 -9.11
N LEU A 110 0.41 8.87 -8.30
CA LEU A 110 0.32 8.74 -6.83
C LEU A 110 -0.41 9.92 -6.19
N ARG A 111 -0.31 11.12 -6.78
CA ARG A 111 -1.09 12.31 -6.38
C ARG A 111 -2.56 12.23 -6.77
N THR A 112 -2.92 11.34 -7.69
CA THR A 112 -4.27 11.18 -8.21
C THR A 112 -5.02 9.99 -7.61
N LEU A 113 -4.30 8.90 -7.29
CA LEU A 113 -4.88 7.70 -6.67
C LEU A 113 -5.42 8.01 -5.26
N PRO A 114 -6.69 7.68 -4.96
CA PRO A 114 -7.33 8.07 -3.71
C PRO A 114 -6.84 7.28 -2.50
N CYS A 115 -6.93 7.93 -1.34
CA CYS A 115 -6.69 7.34 -0.03
C CYS A 115 -7.99 7.49 0.81
N ASP A 116 -8.48 6.41 1.41
CA ASP A 116 -9.73 6.39 2.20
C ASP A 116 -9.47 6.75 3.67
N SER A 117 -8.64 7.77 3.92
CA SER A 117 -8.36 8.26 5.28
C SER A 117 -9.58 8.98 5.86
N LYS A 118 -9.87 8.73 7.13
CA LYS A 118 -11.00 9.30 7.87
C LYS A 118 -10.56 10.29 8.95
N GLY A 119 -9.26 10.47 9.13
CA GLY A 119 -8.66 11.37 10.10
C GLY A 119 -8.86 12.87 9.82
N ILE A 120 -8.58 13.70 10.83
CA ILE A 120 -8.76 15.17 10.76
C ILE A 120 -7.77 15.83 9.77
N THR A 121 -6.60 15.23 9.56
CA THR A 121 -5.57 15.64 8.58
C THR A 121 -5.53 14.69 7.38
N ALA A 122 -6.69 14.21 6.93
CA ALA A 122 -6.81 13.09 6.00
C ALA A 122 -5.91 13.24 4.75
N ALA A 123 -5.03 12.28 4.57
CA ALA A 123 -4.33 12.06 3.30
C ALA A 123 -5.39 11.85 2.22
N LYS A 124 -5.34 12.65 1.14
CA LYS A 124 -6.37 12.59 0.09
C LYS A 124 -6.02 11.56 -0.98
N ASN A 125 -4.73 11.33 -1.15
CA ASN A 125 -4.17 10.45 -2.15
C ASN A 125 -2.99 9.67 -1.56
N LEU A 126 -2.44 8.75 -2.35
CA LEU A 126 -1.30 7.93 -1.94
C LEU A 126 -0.04 8.78 -1.68
N TRP A 127 0.16 9.86 -2.42
CA TRP A 127 1.33 10.74 -2.22
C TRP A 127 1.32 11.42 -0.84
N ASP A 128 0.15 11.81 -0.35
CA ASP A 128 -0.02 12.49 0.95
C ASP A 128 0.33 11.61 2.16
N THR A 129 0.47 10.29 1.99
CA THR A 129 0.84 9.37 3.10
C THR A 129 2.34 9.36 3.40
N MET A 130 3.17 9.93 2.51
CA MET A 130 4.59 10.04 2.75
C MET A 130 4.91 11.20 3.71
N PRO A 131 5.88 11.04 4.63
CA PRO A 131 6.33 12.15 5.48
C PRO A 131 6.99 13.31 4.71
N SER A 132 7.57 13.03 3.55
CA SER A 132 8.30 13.99 2.71
C SER A 132 8.48 13.43 1.29
N PRO A 133 8.59 14.25 0.23
CA PRO A 133 8.92 13.80 -1.12
C PRO A 133 10.21 12.96 -1.21
N HIS A 134 11.12 13.08 -0.24
CA HIS A 134 12.34 12.27 -0.19
C HIS A 134 12.09 10.78 0.08
N TYR A 135 10.88 10.38 0.49
CA TYR A 135 10.49 8.97 0.66
C TYR A 135 10.04 8.30 -0.64
N PHE A 136 10.05 9.06 -1.76
CA PHE A 136 9.83 8.55 -3.09
C PHE A 136 11.16 8.38 -3.83
N HIS A 137 11.44 7.17 -4.28
CA HIS A 137 12.58 6.88 -5.14
C HIS A 137 12.08 6.11 -6.37
N ALA A 138 12.19 6.73 -7.54
CA ALA A 138 11.84 6.12 -8.82
C ALA A 138 12.98 6.29 -9.82
N TYR A 139 13.77 5.24 -10.01
CA TYR A 139 14.79 5.22 -11.05
C TYR A 139 15.10 3.80 -11.51
N SER A 140 15.37 3.65 -12.80
CA SER A 140 15.87 2.38 -13.32
C SER A 140 17.38 2.30 -13.12
N ASN A 141 17.85 1.11 -12.77
CA ASN A 141 19.26 0.80 -12.92
C ASN A 141 19.41 0.25 -14.34
N ASN A 142 20.19 0.89 -15.22
CA ASN A 142 20.39 0.57 -16.64
C ASN A 142 20.99 -0.84 -16.90
N GLY A 143 20.50 -1.89 -16.24
CA GLY A 143 21.05 -3.25 -16.24
C GLY A 143 22.26 -3.47 -15.31
N ILE A 144 22.73 -2.47 -14.55
CA ILE A 144 24.00 -2.57 -13.78
C ILE A 144 23.75 -2.61 -12.26
N GLY A 145 23.33 -3.78 -11.74
CA GLY A 145 23.07 -4.03 -10.31
C GLY A 145 21.58 -4.15 -9.95
N LYS A 146 21.25 -4.70 -8.78
CA LYS A 146 19.88 -5.01 -8.34
C LYS A 146 19.13 -3.73 -7.94
N GLY A 147 18.68 -2.91 -8.89
CA GLY A 147 18.19 -1.52 -8.67
C GLY A 147 17.51 -1.20 -7.33
N LYS A 148 16.68 -2.09 -6.77
CA LYS A 148 16.05 -1.93 -5.45
C LYS A 148 17.04 -1.73 -4.29
N ASP A 149 18.22 -2.35 -4.32
CA ASP A 149 19.27 -2.20 -3.30
C ASP A 149 19.65 -0.72 -3.07
N ARG A 150 19.79 0.04 -4.16
CA ARG A 150 20.08 1.48 -4.13
C ARG A 150 18.90 2.28 -3.60
N HIS A 151 17.66 1.89 -3.94
CA HIS A 151 16.45 2.58 -3.47
C HIS A 151 16.34 2.49 -1.96
N PHE A 152 16.55 1.30 -1.39
CA PHE A 152 16.60 1.10 0.06
C PHE A 152 17.74 1.85 0.72
N ALA A 153 18.94 1.87 0.12
CA ALA A 153 20.06 2.65 0.65
C ALA A 153 19.76 4.15 0.67
N ALA A 154 19.15 4.69 -0.39
CA ALA A 154 18.70 6.08 -0.45
C ALA A 154 17.62 6.37 0.60
N LEU A 155 16.62 5.49 0.72
CA LEU A 155 15.55 5.61 1.71
C LEU A 155 16.10 5.60 3.14
N LYS A 156 17.02 4.70 3.45
CA LYS A 156 17.68 4.64 4.76
C LYS A 156 18.45 5.94 5.06
N ALA A 157 19.13 6.50 4.07
CA ALA A 157 19.89 7.75 4.24
C ALA A 157 19.00 8.95 4.58
N VAL A 158 17.78 9.02 4.02
CA VAL A 158 16.84 10.12 4.27
C VAL A 158 15.95 9.90 5.49
N SER A 159 15.56 8.64 5.76
CA SER A 159 14.66 8.30 6.87
C SER A 159 15.39 8.05 8.19
N GLY A 160 16.65 7.61 8.14
CA GLY A 160 17.40 7.13 9.30
C GLY A 160 16.90 5.79 9.86
N ILE A 161 15.89 5.16 9.23
CA ILE A 161 15.27 3.92 9.71
C ILE A 161 16.12 2.71 9.27
N SER A 162 16.35 1.78 10.19
CA SER A 162 17.07 0.53 9.90
C SER A 162 16.27 -0.38 8.99
N PHE A 163 16.96 -1.19 8.17
CA PHE A 163 16.29 -2.14 7.26
C PHE A 163 15.38 -3.13 8.00
N SER A 164 15.76 -3.57 9.21
CA SER A 164 14.95 -4.41 10.09
C SER A 164 13.60 -3.80 10.48
N ASN A 165 13.47 -2.48 10.41
CA ASN A 165 12.24 -1.75 10.71
C ASN A 165 11.48 -1.38 9.43
N MET A 166 11.83 -1.95 8.28
CA MET A 166 11.13 -1.77 7.02
C MET A 166 10.36 -3.05 6.67
N LEU A 167 9.09 -2.88 6.29
CA LEU A 167 8.27 -3.93 5.68
C LEU A 167 7.96 -3.55 4.24
N PHE A 168 8.38 -4.41 3.32
CA PHE A 168 8.35 -4.14 1.89
C PHE A 168 7.36 -5.01 1.14
N PHE A 169 6.60 -4.43 0.21
CA PHE A 169 5.67 -5.12 -0.67
C PHE A 169 6.05 -4.90 -2.15
N ASP A 170 6.20 -5.98 -2.92
CA ASP A 170 6.61 -5.94 -4.34
C ASP A 170 6.13 -7.21 -5.06
N ASP A 171 5.83 -7.11 -6.36
CA ASP A 171 5.40 -8.24 -7.20
C ASP A 171 6.58 -9.04 -7.80
N LYS A 172 7.82 -8.54 -7.70
CA LYS A 172 8.99 -9.17 -8.32
C LYS A 172 9.90 -9.79 -7.28
N GLU A 173 10.03 -11.11 -7.35
CA GLU A 173 10.92 -11.91 -6.51
C GLU A 173 12.36 -11.36 -6.44
N GLU A 174 12.91 -10.86 -7.54
CA GLU A 174 14.26 -10.26 -7.57
C GLU A 174 14.40 -9.02 -6.66
N ASN A 175 13.33 -8.22 -6.55
CA ASN A 175 13.28 -7.05 -5.68
C ASN A 175 13.16 -7.48 -4.22
N ILE A 176 12.35 -8.51 -3.96
CA ILE A 176 12.20 -9.13 -2.64
C ILE A 176 13.55 -9.66 -2.15
N ASP A 177 14.26 -10.43 -2.98
CA ASP A 177 15.59 -10.95 -2.67
C ASP A 177 16.59 -9.84 -2.33
N ALA A 178 16.56 -8.73 -3.09
CA ALA A 178 17.42 -7.58 -2.84
C ALA A 178 17.16 -6.94 -1.46
N ALA A 179 15.89 -6.75 -1.12
CA ALA A 179 15.46 -6.14 0.13
C ALA A 179 15.76 -7.05 1.34
N VAL A 180 15.44 -8.35 1.24
CA VAL A 180 15.74 -9.36 2.27
C VAL A 180 17.25 -9.47 2.50
N THR A 181 18.07 -9.43 1.43
CA THR A 181 19.54 -9.42 1.55
C THR A 181 20.05 -8.22 2.37
N GLN A 182 19.34 -7.09 2.35
CA GLN A 182 19.67 -5.91 3.16
C GLN A 182 19.10 -5.97 4.58
N GLY A 183 18.21 -6.91 4.86
CA GLY A 183 17.65 -7.16 6.19
C GLY A 183 16.24 -6.60 6.42
N SER A 184 15.47 -6.30 5.38
CA SER A 184 14.05 -5.95 5.52
C SER A 184 13.14 -7.17 5.45
N THR A 185 12.07 -7.20 6.25
CA THR A 185 10.97 -8.13 6.03
C THR A 185 10.25 -7.72 4.75
N SER A 186 9.94 -8.70 3.90
CA SER A 186 9.39 -8.43 2.56
C SER A 186 8.31 -9.44 2.20
N VAL A 187 7.26 -8.96 1.54
CA VAL A 187 6.12 -9.75 1.07
C VAL A 187 6.09 -9.72 -0.45
N HIS A 188 6.27 -10.90 -1.04
CA HIS A 188 6.07 -11.10 -2.47
C HIS A 188 4.57 -11.16 -2.78
N LEU A 189 4.10 -10.24 -3.62
CA LEU A 189 2.72 -10.16 -4.05
C LEU A 189 2.47 -10.97 -5.32
N ASP A 190 1.27 -11.52 -5.43
CA ASP A 190 0.83 -12.18 -6.67
C ASP A 190 0.10 -11.18 -7.60
N LYS A 191 -0.57 -11.72 -8.62
CA LYS A 191 -1.29 -10.92 -9.63
C LYS A 191 -2.47 -10.10 -9.08
N LEU A 192 -2.90 -10.36 -7.84
CA LEU A 192 -3.93 -9.56 -7.15
C LEU A 192 -3.35 -8.27 -6.56
N GLY A 193 -2.03 -8.11 -6.57
CA GLY A 193 -1.33 -6.96 -6.00
C GLY A 193 -1.56 -6.84 -4.50
N LEU A 194 -1.56 -5.60 -4.00
CA LEU A 194 -1.73 -5.34 -2.58
C LEU A 194 -3.20 -5.53 -2.16
N THR A 195 -3.48 -6.68 -1.56
CA THR A 195 -4.74 -7.00 -0.88
C THR A 195 -4.61 -6.76 0.63
N VAL A 196 -5.74 -6.59 1.32
CA VAL A 196 -5.73 -6.43 2.78
C VAL A 196 -5.25 -7.70 3.49
N ASP A 197 -5.47 -8.88 2.91
CA ASP A 197 -4.98 -10.15 3.45
C ASP A 197 -3.45 -10.24 3.36
N ALA A 198 -2.88 -9.86 2.22
CA ALA A 198 -1.43 -9.80 2.04
C ALA A 198 -0.79 -8.75 2.97
N PHE A 199 -1.44 -7.60 3.11
CA PHE A 199 -1.01 -6.54 4.02
C PHE A 199 -0.94 -7.02 5.48
N ILE A 200 -2.04 -7.60 5.99
CA ILE A 200 -2.10 -8.12 7.36
C ILE A 200 -1.07 -9.24 7.57
N THR A 201 -0.95 -10.16 6.61
CA THR A 201 0.06 -11.23 6.66
C THR A 201 1.47 -10.66 6.76
N GLY A 202 1.76 -9.59 6.02
CA GLY A 202 3.03 -8.87 6.08
C GLY A 202 3.31 -8.25 7.45
N ILE A 203 2.34 -7.55 8.03
CA ILE A 203 2.46 -6.95 9.37
C ILE A 203 2.70 -8.03 10.42
N ASP A 204 1.93 -9.12 10.39
CA ASP A 204 2.08 -10.23 11.33
C ASP A 204 3.42 -10.94 11.16
N GLY A 205 3.92 -11.06 9.93
CA GLY A 205 5.25 -11.59 9.64
C GLY A 205 6.35 -10.71 10.23
N TRP A 206 6.32 -9.40 9.93
CA TRP A 206 7.29 -8.44 10.44
C TRP A 206 7.32 -8.39 11.98
N ARG A 207 6.17 -8.45 12.63
CA ARG A 207 6.09 -8.48 14.10
C ARG A 207 6.76 -9.72 14.70
N LYS A 208 6.67 -10.87 14.02
CA LYS A 208 7.35 -12.09 14.47
C LYS A 208 8.86 -11.95 14.32
N ASP A 209 9.33 -11.37 13.22
CA ASP A 209 10.76 -11.15 12.99
C ASP A 209 11.34 -10.12 13.97
N ALA A 210 10.60 -9.06 14.30
CA ALA A 210 11.02 -7.99 15.20
C ALA A 210 11.05 -8.39 16.70
N CYS A 211 10.48 -9.54 17.07
CA CYS A 211 10.51 -10.05 18.44
C CYS A 211 11.77 -10.86 18.79
N PHE A 212 12.70 -11.03 17.84
CA PHE A 212 13.98 -11.74 18.01
C PHE A 212 15.18 -10.82 17.73
#